data_AF-A0A415J6G7-F1
#
_entry.id   AF-A0A415J6G7-F1
#
_cell.length_a   1.000
_cell.length_b   1.000
_cell.length_c   1.000
_cell.angle_alpha   90.00
_cell.angle_beta   90.00
_cell.angle_gamma   90.00
#
_symmetry.space_group_name_H-M   'P 1'
#
loop_
_entity.id
_entity.type
_entity.pdbx_description
1 polymer ?
#
loop_
_entity_poly.entity_id
_entity_poly.type
_entity_poly.pdbx_seq_one_letter_code
_entity_poly.pdbx_strand_id
1 'polypeptide(L)'
;MFYLVKTMRKFYFYLIGMLLTFAACSEETEITLPSKGEEEVKEIVSALEENDEISDFVEVLKTVNVADLEEDELTVFAVRNSSAAMSRSAALDSTSVKRHTAKGRYGKVDLTDGKVLESISGESLYVTRTGEDIYINGVVIEGEAIQAGNSYVYVVPEVMEQQSEPVNVYVTTINVYAINQGNSSESPLKDVAVVVNKVGKDSLGIYTKGDSLGVWKTDEQGQVVIKHTENQIVFNVYKADYSDKYDNYLLAGVDNAGKFMYVDLNADGMHTKEDKVDFELPYYVGYVDDVKSSTKTVYMTTDIAEPEVPEELPDADSVRVAWKDVLTDYMRYNVEAESKLVQGYANFDYSQVGSLSDSLWSKAYNLVNKGNQFVDMLSNSTEEQYFELKQNILMDLSLVYTQLYGYYGQMVDRGSVIPEDQLIKQMESLSMYVNGNRRYALSVMLAKVHLLRQDWQGAAYSCEEVIASGVYRLEPQLDHTMVPSSESKEVIYGDFYADGKYIHPLLYKEVLIMAAYANFKMGTINKALQFVNELLASYGMAHTDVTLIENKIIDLSSNLYGTGQLYPYARLFSMKFRADGFETPKNWFLPVPESALLSCPNLQQNPGY
;
A
#
# COMPACT_ATOMS: atom_id res chain seq x y z
N MET A 1 -44.67 49.88 37.24
CA MET A 1 -43.49 50.75 37.06
C MET A 1 -43.00 50.52 35.63
N PHE A 2 -42.91 51.50 34.73
CA PHE A 2 -42.16 52.78 34.77
C PHE A 2 -40.66 52.56 34.97
N TYR A 3 -39.73 53.06 34.13
CA TYR A 3 -39.76 53.58 32.74
C TYR A 3 -38.25 53.62 32.27
N LEU A 4 -37.85 53.51 30.99
CA LEU A 4 -37.70 54.59 29.99
C LEU A 4 -37.09 55.90 30.56
N VAL A 5 -36.26 56.71 29.88
CA VAL A 5 -36.02 56.92 28.43
C VAL A 5 -34.48 56.84 28.14
N LYS A 6 -33.77 57.39 27.14
CA LYS A 6 -33.91 58.40 26.05
C LYS A 6 -32.78 58.11 25.01
N THR A 7 -32.67 58.61 23.77
CA THR A 7 -33.38 59.69 23.05
C THR A 7 -33.62 59.35 21.56
N MET A 8 -34.80 59.72 21.05
CA MET A 8 -35.22 59.57 19.65
C MET A 8 -34.65 60.64 18.69
N ARG A 9 -34.74 60.39 17.38
CA ARG A 9 -35.43 61.34 16.47
C ARG A 9 -36.15 60.60 15.31
N LYS A 10 -37.30 61.12 14.87
CA LYS A 10 -38.19 60.60 13.79
C LYS A 10 -38.46 61.67 12.73
N PHE A 11 -39.05 61.26 11.59
CA PHE A 11 -40.00 61.93 10.64
C PHE A 11 -39.88 61.25 9.24
N TYR A 12 -40.80 61.23 8.26
CA TYR A 12 -42.18 61.76 7.97
C TYR A 12 -42.71 61.00 6.70
N PHE A 13 -43.99 60.94 6.26
CA PHE A 13 -45.33 61.27 6.79
C PHE A 13 -46.47 60.70 5.86
N TYR A 14 -47.62 60.27 6.42
CA TYR A 14 -48.97 60.03 5.80
C TYR A 14 -49.14 59.04 4.58
N LEU A 15 -50.35 58.63 4.10
CA LEU A 15 -51.62 58.10 4.74
C LEU A 15 -52.71 57.77 3.66
N ILE A 16 -53.45 56.64 3.80
CA ILE A 16 -54.80 56.30 3.22
C ILE A 16 -54.96 56.20 1.67
N GLY A 17 -55.74 55.21 1.17
CA GLY A 17 -55.88 54.96 -0.29
C GLY A 17 -57.04 54.12 -0.88
N MET A 18 -58.10 53.74 -0.15
CA MET A 18 -59.37 53.16 -0.69
C MET A 18 -59.35 51.73 -1.30
N LEU A 19 -60.54 51.21 -1.67
CA LEU A 19 -60.86 49.80 -2.02
C LEU A 19 -61.55 49.70 -3.39
N LEU A 20 -61.35 48.57 -4.11
CA LEU A 20 -62.19 48.04 -5.23
C LEU A 20 -62.25 48.90 -6.52
N THR A 21 -62.32 48.39 -7.76
CA THR A 21 -62.17 47.05 -8.38
C THR A 21 -61.89 47.27 -9.87
N PHE A 22 -61.10 46.41 -10.53
CA PHE A 22 -61.41 45.69 -11.79
C PHE A 22 -60.19 44.89 -12.25
N ALA A 23 -60.38 43.88 -13.10
CA ALA A 23 -59.37 42.86 -13.40
C ALA A 23 -58.43 43.24 -14.56
N ALA A 24 -57.16 42.85 -14.42
CA ALA A 24 -56.22 42.62 -15.49
C ALA A 24 -55.32 41.43 -15.10
N CYS A 25 -54.98 40.55 -16.03
CA CYS A 25 -54.05 39.47 -15.77
C CYS A 25 -52.62 40.02 -15.70
N SER A 26 -51.88 39.65 -14.67
CA SER A 26 -50.42 39.59 -14.68
C SER A 26 -50.05 38.13 -14.43
N GLU A 27 -49.36 37.51 -15.38
CA GLU A 27 -48.74 36.21 -15.15
C GLU A 27 -47.63 36.40 -14.11
N GLU A 28 -47.74 35.75 -12.95
CA GLU A 28 -46.65 35.68 -12.00
C GLU A 28 -45.62 34.69 -12.56
N THR A 29 -44.58 35.22 -13.21
CA THR A 29 -43.41 34.43 -13.59
C THR A 29 -42.69 33.98 -12.33
N GLU A 30 -42.94 32.76 -11.89
CA GLU A 30 -42.13 32.11 -10.86
C GLU A 30 -40.67 32.13 -11.32
N ILE A 31 -39.80 32.75 -10.52
CA ILE A 31 -38.35 32.66 -10.70
C ILE A 31 -37.95 31.33 -10.07
N THR A 32 -37.96 30.28 -10.89
CA THR A 32 -37.36 28.99 -10.54
C THR A 32 -35.89 29.22 -10.21
N LEU A 33 -35.47 28.90 -8.98
CA LEU A 33 -34.06 28.75 -8.68
C LEU A 33 -33.51 27.56 -9.51
N PRO A 34 -32.23 27.58 -9.90
CA PRO A 34 -31.60 26.39 -10.45
C PRO A 34 -31.66 25.24 -9.44
N SER A 35 -31.77 24.00 -9.93
CA SER A 35 -31.60 22.83 -9.07
C SER A 35 -30.14 22.68 -8.63
N LYS A 36 -29.89 21.91 -7.57
CA LYS A 36 -28.53 21.71 -7.04
C LYS A 36 -27.60 21.09 -8.11
N GLY A 37 -28.11 20.13 -8.88
CA GLY A 37 -27.38 19.53 -10.00
C GLY A 37 -27.17 20.50 -11.17
N GLU A 38 -28.04 21.48 -11.38
CA GLU A 38 -27.80 22.57 -12.34
C GLU A 38 -26.74 23.56 -11.84
N GLU A 39 -26.51 23.70 -10.53
CA GLU A 39 -25.37 24.45 -9.98
C GLU A 39 -24.07 23.63 -10.07
N GLU A 40 -24.08 22.36 -9.65
CA GLU A 40 -22.94 21.43 -9.72
C GLU A 40 -22.43 21.24 -11.15
N VAL A 41 -23.32 21.09 -12.15
CA VAL A 41 -22.93 20.99 -13.56
C VAL A 41 -22.25 22.28 -14.08
N LYS A 42 -22.53 23.45 -13.50
CA LYS A 42 -21.80 24.69 -13.83
C LYS A 42 -20.42 24.72 -13.19
N GLU A 43 -20.24 24.19 -11.99
CA GLU A 43 -18.91 24.01 -11.38
C GLU A 43 -18.08 23.00 -12.18
N ILE A 44 -18.68 21.89 -12.62
CA ILE A 44 -18.05 20.92 -13.52
C ILE A 44 -17.61 21.58 -14.83
N VAL A 45 -18.50 22.30 -15.51
CA VAL A 45 -18.13 23.02 -16.74
C VAL A 45 -16.96 23.99 -16.47
N SER A 46 -17.05 24.81 -15.42
CA SER A 46 -16.03 25.82 -15.10
C SER A 46 -14.67 25.21 -14.77
N ALA A 47 -14.63 24.03 -14.13
CA ALA A 47 -13.39 23.31 -13.83
C ALA A 47 -12.74 22.65 -15.06
N LEU A 48 -13.51 22.44 -16.14
CA LEU A 48 -13.06 21.78 -17.37
C LEU A 48 -12.88 22.74 -18.57
N GLU A 49 -13.27 24.03 -18.46
CA GLU A 49 -13.18 25.00 -19.57
C GLU A 49 -11.74 25.24 -20.08
N GLU A 50 -10.71 25.05 -19.26
CA GLU A 50 -9.30 25.15 -19.65
C GLU A 50 -8.68 23.80 -20.10
N ASN A 51 -9.47 22.73 -20.24
CA ASN A 51 -8.97 21.40 -20.61
C ASN A 51 -9.11 21.09 -22.11
N ASP A 52 -8.05 21.39 -22.86
CA ASP A 52 -7.88 21.13 -24.30
C ASP A 52 -8.07 19.65 -24.74
N GLU A 53 -8.04 18.68 -23.82
CA GLU A 53 -8.17 17.25 -24.16
C GLU A 53 -9.62 16.81 -24.40
N ILE A 54 -10.59 17.51 -23.79
CA ILE A 54 -12.01 17.12 -23.71
C ILE A 54 -12.98 18.26 -24.08
N SER A 55 -12.50 19.34 -24.69
CA SER A 55 -13.30 20.53 -25.02
C SER A 55 -14.60 20.23 -25.78
N ASP A 56 -14.61 19.24 -26.68
CA ASP A 56 -15.78 18.85 -27.46
C ASP A 56 -16.89 18.26 -26.55
N PHE A 57 -16.51 17.56 -25.48
CA PHE A 57 -17.44 17.07 -24.47
C PHE A 57 -17.98 18.22 -23.61
N VAL A 58 -17.12 19.17 -23.23
CA VAL A 58 -17.50 20.33 -22.41
C VAL A 58 -18.48 21.25 -23.15
N GLU A 59 -18.27 21.50 -24.44
CA GLU A 59 -19.19 22.29 -25.28
C GLU A 59 -20.56 21.61 -25.45
N VAL A 60 -20.62 20.28 -25.55
CA VAL A 60 -21.92 19.57 -25.53
C VAL A 60 -22.55 19.61 -24.15
N LEU A 61 -21.79 19.43 -23.07
CA LEU A 61 -22.28 19.49 -21.68
C LEU A 61 -22.97 20.82 -21.36
N LYS A 62 -22.43 21.95 -21.84
CA LYS A 62 -23.05 23.30 -21.75
C LYS A 62 -24.46 23.39 -22.36
N THR A 63 -24.87 22.45 -23.21
CA THR A 63 -26.19 22.42 -23.87
C THR A 63 -27.18 21.43 -23.25
N VAL A 64 -26.75 20.61 -22.28
CA VAL A 64 -27.57 19.54 -21.70
C VAL A 64 -28.60 20.13 -20.73
N ASN A 65 -29.89 19.86 -20.95
CA ASN A 65 -30.92 20.24 -19.97
C ASN A 65 -30.79 19.38 -18.69
N VAL A 66 -30.41 20.01 -17.58
CA VAL A 66 -30.30 19.42 -16.24
C VAL A 66 -31.12 20.18 -15.17
N ALA A 67 -32.09 21.00 -15.58
CA ALA A 67 -32.86 21.86 -14.66
C ALA A 67 -33.69 21.11 -13.59
N ASP A 68 -33.97 19.82 -13.82
CA ASP A 68 -34.68 18.92 -12.88
C ASP A 68 -33.71 17.96 -12.14
N LEU A 69 -32.39 18.21 -12.18
CA LEU A 69 -31.36 17.34 -11.56
C LEU A 69 -31.14 17.74 -10.10
N GLU A 70 -31.59 16.93 -9.15
CA GLU A 70 -31.47 17.21 -7.71
C GLU A 70 -30.15 16.72 -7.09
N GLU A 71 -29.48 15.77 -7.74
CA GLU A 71 -28.21 15.21 -7.30
C GLU A 71 -27.05 16.22 -7.45
N ASP A 72 -26.45 16.62 -6.32
CA ASP A 72 -25.29 17.52 -6.21
C ASP A 72 -23.93 16.80 -6.06
N GLU A 73 -23.91 15.50 -6.29
CA GLU A 73 -22.70 14.69 -6.44
C GLU A 73 -22.82 13.88 -7.73
N LEU A 74 -21.84 14.02 -8.64
CA LEU A 74 -21.82 13.34 -9.93
C LEU A 74 -20.46 12.68 -10.21
N THR A 75 -20.44 11.75 -11.16
CA THR A 75 -19.22 11.19 -11.75
C THR A 75 -19.32 11.26 -13.28
N VAL A 76 -18.48 12.07 -13.91
CA VAL A 76 -18.52 12.36 -15.34
C VAL A 76 -17.40 11.62 -16.07
N PHE A 77 -17.74 10.96 -17.18
CA PHE A 77 -16.81 10.25 -18.05
C PHE A 77 -16.59 11.08 -19.33
N ALA A 78 -15.69 12.06 -19.28
CA ALA A 78 -15.47 13.01 -20.36
C ALA A 78 -14.71 12.40 -21.56
N VAL A 79 -15.28 12.50 -22.76
CA VAL A 79 -14.72 11.88 -23.97
C VAL A 79 -13.56 12.69 -24.53
N ARG A 80 -12.41 12.05 -24.77
CA ARG A 80 -11.25 12.68 -25.44
C ARG A 80 -11.61 13.15 -26.86
N ASN A 81 -11.25 14.39 -27.18
CA ASN A 81 -11.50 15.06 -28.47
C ASN A 81 -11.09 14.22 -29.70
N SER A 82 -9.88 13.63 -29.69
CA SER A 82 -9.40 12.79 -30.80
C SER A 82 -10.30 11.59 -31.10
N SER A 83 -11.04 11.12 -30.09
CA SER A 83 -11.87 9.93 -30.16
C SER A 83 -13.34 10.23 -30.46
N ALA A 84 -13.85 11.39 -30.03
CA ALA A 84 -15.14 11.91 -30.49
C ALA A 84 -15.19 12.00 -32.04
N ALA A 85 -14.06 12.33 -32.67
CA ALA A 85 -13.89 12.33 -34.12
C ALA A 85 -13.65 10.95 -34.78
N MET A 86 -13.40 9.89 -33.99
CA MET A 86 -13.11 8.54 -34.51
C MET A 86 -14.19 7.48 -34.20
N SER A 87 -15.06 7.71 -33.22
CA SER A 87 -16.21 6.85 -32.93
C SER A 87 -17.06 6.65 -34.19
N ARG A 88 -17.19 5.39 -34.63
CA ARG A 88 -17.90 5.04 -35.89
C ARG A 88 -19.35 4.62 -35.68
N SER A 89 -19.81 4.50 -34.45
CA SER A 89 -21.11 3.94 -34.07
C SER A 89 -21.94 4.90 -33.23
N ALA A 90 -21.37 5.52 -32.20
CA ALA A 90 -22.05 6.48 -31.32
C ALA A 90 -21.54 7.92 -31.50
N ALA A 91 -22.45 8.85 -31.74
CA ALA A 91 -22.15 10.29 -31.79
C ALA A 91 -22.09 10.88 -30.38
N LEU A 92 -21.25 11.91 -30.20
CA LEU A 92 -21.22 12.74 -28.99
C LEU A 92 -22.35 13.78 -29.07
N ASP A 93 -23.41 13.61 -28.28
CA ASP A 93 -24.58 14.48 -28.23
C ASP A 93 -25.16 14.62 -26.80
N SER A 94 -26.23 15.42 -26.63
CA SER A 94 -26.85 15.61 -25.31
C SER A 94 -27.45 14.32 -24.70
N THR A 95 -27.67 13.27 -25.47
CA THR A 95 -28.09 11.95 -24.98
C THR A 95 -26.89 11.19 -24.45
N SER A 96 -25.79 11.15 -25.22
CA SER A 96 -24.56 10.48 -24.78
C SER A 96 -23.95 11.18 -23.58
N VAL A 97 -23.89 12.52 -23.53
CA VAL A 97 -23.36 13.25 -22.35
C VAL A 97 -24.18 12.97 -21.09
N LYS A 98 -25.51 12.77 -21.20
CA LYS A 98 -26.34 12.31 -20.08
C LYS A 98 -26.05 10.88 -19.64
N ARG A 99 -25.78 9.95 -20.57
CA ARG A 99 -25.26 8.60 -20.23
C ARG A 99 -23.89 8.68 -19.55
N HIS A 100 -23.02 9.57 -20.03
CA HIS A 100 -21.67 9.77 -19.51
C HIS A 100 -21.60 10.46 -18.15
N THR A 101 -22.73 10.86 -17.56
CA THR A 101 -22.77 11.48 -16.23
C THR A 101 -23.55 10.57 -15.29
N ALA A 102 -22.83 9.86 -14.43
CA ALA A 102 -23.40 9.05 -13.35
C ALA A 102 -23.83 9.93 -12.17
N LYS A 103 -24.91 9.53 -11.51
CA LYS A 103 -25.36 10.08 -10.22
C LYS A 103 -24.49 9.51 -9.10
N GLY A 104 -24.09 10.38 -8.17
CA GLY A 104 -23.19 10.04 -7.07
C GLY A 104 -21.71 10.22 -7.43
N ARG A 105 -20.91 10.53 -6.41
CA ARG A 105 -19.47 10.74 -6.46
C ARG A 105 -18.73 9.42 -6.24
N TYR A 106 -17.98 8.93 -7.23
CA TYR A 106 -17.27 7.65 -7.15
C TYR A 106 -15.78 7.81 -7.45
N GLY A 107 -14.92 7.45 -6.50
CA GLY A 107 -13.50 7.23 -6.73
C GLY A 107 -13.24 5.84 -7.37
N LYS A 108 -12.00 5.59 -7.82
CA LYS A 108 -11.59 4.28 -8.38
C LYS A 108 -11.81 3.10 -7.42
N VAL A 109 -11.79 3.36 -6.10
CA VAL A 109 -12.07 2.37 -5.06
C VAL A 109 -13.57 2.05 -4.95
N ASP A 110 -14.45 3.00 -5.28
CA ASP A 110 -15.91 2.81 -5.27
C ASP A 110 -16.39 2.11 -6.55
N LEU A 111 -15.61 2.14 -7.63
CA LEU A 111 -15.90 1.49 -8.91
C LEU A 111 -15.44 0.02 -8.87
N THR A 112 -16.18 -0.80 -8.12
CA THR A 112 -15.95 -2.25 -8.00
C THR A 112 -16.57 -3.03 -9.16
N ASP A 113 -16.05 -4.23 -9.46
CA ASP A 113 -16.55 -5.09 -10.54
C ASP A 113 -18.02 -5.50 -10.33
N GLY A 114 -18.81 -5.58 -11.40
CA GLY A 114 -20.23 -5.93 -11.32
C GLY A 114 -21.13 -4.87 -10.67
N LYS A 115 -20.58 -3.73 -10.26
CA LYS A 115 -21.35 -2.56 -9.80
C LYS A 115 -22.15 -1.98 -10.96
N VAL A 116 -23.32 -1.44 -10.64
CA VAL A 116 -24.21 -0.74 -11.58
C VAL A 116 -24.41 0.68 -11.07
N LEU A 117 -24.20 1.68 -11.92
CA LEU A 117 -24.45 3.09 -11.65
C LEU A 117 -25.71 3.54 -12.40
N GLU A 118 -26.44 4.52 -11.86
CA GLU A 118 -27.52 5.20 -12.57
C GLU A 118 -26.96 6.48 -13.24
N SER A 119 -27.14 6.63 -14.54
CA SER A 119 -26.80 7.87 -15.26
C SER A 119 -27.95 8.88 -15.24
N ILE A 120 -27.66 10.16 -15.52
CA ILE A 120 -28.69 11.21 -15.60
C ILE A 120 -29.59 11.13 -16.86
N SER A 121 -29.38 10.14 -17.74
CA SER A 121 -30.39 9.71 -18.74
C SER A 121 -31.36 8.65 -18.20
N GLY A 122 -31.12 8.12 -16.99
CA GLY A 122 -31.82 6.95 -16.44
C GLY A 122 -31.32 5.61 -16.99
N GLU A 123 -30.24 5.61 -17.78
CA GLU A 123 -29.60 4.37 -18.24
C GLU A 123 -28.64 3.81 -17.18
N SER A 124 -28.59 2.48 -17.08
CA SER A 124 -27.59 1.77 -16.26
C SER A 124 -26.21 1.85 -16.91
N LEU A 125 -25.18 2.11 -16.09
CA LEU A 125 -23.78 1.94 -16.44
C LEU A 125 -23.21 0.74 -15.69
N TYR A 126 -22.56 -0.18 -16.41
CA TYR A 126 -22.01 -1.41 -15.85
C TYR A 126 -20.49 -1.27 -15.67
N VAL A 127 -20.02 -1.49 -14.45
CA VAL A 127 -18.60 -1.44 -14.08
C VAL A 127 -17.99 -2.83 -14.20
N THR A 128 -16.84 -2.96 -14.87
CA THR A 128 -16.02 -4.17 -14.85
C THR A 128 -14.54 -3.86 -14.63
N ARG A 129 -13.76 -4.82 -14.12
CA ARG A 129 -12.34 -4.65 -13.79
C ARG A 129 -11.44 -5.74 -14.37
N THR A 130 -10.23 -5.37 -14.79
CA THR A 130 -9.16 -6.30 -15.22
C THR A 130 -7.81 -5.65 -14.87
N GLY A 131 -6.96 -6.35 -14.11
CA GLY A 131 -5.77 -5.74 -13.50
C GLY A 131 -6.11 -4.49 -12.66
N GLU A 132 -5.45 -3.38 -12.98
CA GLU A 132 -5.75 -2.04 -12.41
C GLU A 132 -6.80 -1.27 -13.22
N ASP A 133 -7.12 -1.71 -14.45
CA ASP A 133 -8.07 -1.04 -15.35
C ASP A 133 -9.52 -1.19 -14.85
N ILE A 134 -10.27 -0.10 -14.99
CA ILE A 134 -11.70 -0.03 -14.69
C ILE A 134 -12.43 0.40 -15.96
N TYR A 135 -13.47 -0.35 -16.32
CA TYR A 135 -14.26 -0.15 -17.55
C TYR A 135 -15.70 0.18 -17.18
N ILE A 136 -16.30 1.15 -17.89
CA ILE A 136 -17.69 1.57 -17.76
C ILE A 136 -18.37 1.32 -19.12
N ASN A 137 -19.38 0.44 -19.15
CA ASN A 137 -19.94 -0.11 -20.40
C ASN A 137 -18.84 -0.59 -21.39
N GLY A 138 -17.78 -1.21 -20.86
CA GLY A 138 -16.65 -1.71 -21.65
C GLY A 138 -15.66 -0.65 -22.16
N VAL A 139 -15.86 0.64 -21.86
CA VAL A 139 -14.90 1.73 -22.16
C VAL A 139 -14.03 1.98 -20.93
N VAL A 140 -12.70 1.94 -21.09
CA VAL A 140 -11.74 2.13 -19.98
C VAL A 140 -11.72 3.59 -19.49
N ILE A 141 -11.56 3.82 -18.18
CA ILE A 141 -11.29 5.15 -17.62
C ILE A 141 -9.78 5.42 -17.58
N GLU A 142 -9.39 6.65 -17.89
CA GLU A 142 -7.98 7.04 -18.04
C GLU A 142 -7.57 8.08 -16.98
N GLY A 143 -6.30 8.02 -16.57
CA GLY A 143 -5.71 8.97 -15.62
C GLY A 143 -6.26 8.83 -14.19
N GLU A 144 -6.19 9.93 -13.43
CA GLU A 144 -6.83 10.07 -12.11
C GLU A 144 -8.05 10.98 -12.18
N ALA A 145 -8.90 10.90 -11.15
CA ALA A 145 -10.09 11.73 -11.04
C ALA A 145 -9.73 13.23 -10.96
N ILE A 146 -10.17 14.01 -11.94
CA ILE A 146 -10.19 15.47 -11.83
C ILE A 146 -11.34 15.82 -10.87
N GLN A 147 -11.02 16.46 -9.73
CA GLN A 147 -12.06 17.00 -8.86
C GLN A 147 -12.65 18.28 -9.47
N ALA A 148 -13.97 18.34 -9.56
CA ALA A 148 -14.70 19.47 -10.11
C ALA A 148 -15.96 19.70 -9.28
N GLY A 149 -16.01 20.79 -8.51
CA GLY A 149 -17.03 20.99 -7.48
C GLY A 149 -16.99 19.91 -6.41
N ASN A 150 -18.17 19.34 -6.12
CA ASN A 150 -18.31 18.15 -5.29
C ASN A 150 -18.05 16.87 -6.10
N SER A 151 -18.08 16.92 -7.43
CA SER A 151 -18.03 15.79 -8.35
C SER A 151 -16.62 15.34 -8.73
N TYR A 152 -16.55 14.19 -9.43
CA TYR A 152 -15.35 13.69 -10.08
C TYR A 152 -15.53 13.60 -11.60
N VAL A 153 -14.45 13.80 -12.34
CA VAL A 153 -14.39 13.67 -13.80
C VAL A 153 -13.23 12.75 -14.17
N TYR A 154 -13.50 11.72 -14.97
CA TYR A 154 -12.52 10.83 -15.58
C TYR A 154 -12.49 11.07 -17.09
N VAL A 155 -11.33 10.93 -17.72
CA VAL A 155 -11.24 10.92 -19.19
C VAL A 155 -11.56 9.50 -19.69
N VAL A 156 -12.26 9.40 -20.83
CA VAL A 156 -12.51 8.13 -21.53
C VAL A 156 -12.14 8.22 -23.01
N PRO A 157 -11.60 7.14 -23.61
CA PRO A 157 -11.05 7.16 -24.95
C PRO A 157 -12.09 6.93 -26.06
N GLU A 158 -13.40 6.84 -25.77
CA GLU A 158 -14.48 6.83 -26.78
C GLU A 158 -15.87 7.09 -26.15
N VAL A 159 -16.92 7.18 -26.99
CA VAL A 159 -18.31 7.39 -26.56
C VAL A 159 -18.93 6.06 -26.13
N MET A 160 -19.40 5.98 -24.88
CA MET A 160 -20.08 4.81 -24.33
C MET A 160 -21.44 4.58 -25.01
N GLU A 161 -21.65 3.35 -25.46
CA GLU A 161 -22.95 2.90 -25.94
C GLU A 161 -23.86 2.46 -24.78
N GLN A 162 -25.17 2.39 -25.07
CA GLN A 162 -26.11 1.73 -24.17
C GLN A 162 -25.86 0.22 -24.20
N GLN A 163 -25.71 -0.40 -23.03
CA GLN A 163 -25.52 -1.86 -22.91
C GLN A 163 -26.64 -2.51 -22.10
N SER A 164 -26.80 -3.82 -22.29
CA SER A 164 -27.60 -4.69 -21.41
C SER A 164 -26.73 -5.21 -20.26
N GLU A 165 -27.36 -5.59 -19.14
CA GLU A 165 -26.64 -6.22 -18.01
C GLU A 165 -25.78 -7.41 -18.48
N PRO A 166 -24.51 -7.53 -18.03
CA PRO A 166 -23.63 -8.62 -18.44
C PRO A 166 -24.24 -9.99 -18.18
N VAL A 167 -24.09 -10.91 -19.15
CA VAL A 167 -24.70 -12.26 -19.10
C VAL A 167 -24.26 -13.05 -17.87
N ASN A 168 -23.07 -12.76 -17.33
CA ASN A 168 -22.42 -13.49 -16.24
C ASN A 168 -22.28 -12.66 -14.96
N VAL A 169 -23.31 -11.91 -14.54
CA VAL A 169 -23.34 -11.36 -13.18
C VAL A 169 -23.58 -12.47 -12.15
N TYR A 170 -22.66 -12.60 -11.21
CA TYR A 170 -22.71 -13.47 -10.04
C TYR A 170 -22.91 -12.64 -8.76
N VAL A 171 -23.40 -13.29 -7.70
CA VAL A 171 -23.64 -12.66 -6.39
C VAL A 171 -23.02 -13.50 -5.27
N THR A 172 -22.14 -12.92 -4.46
CA THR A 172 -21.66 -13.51 -3.19
C THR A 172 -22.21 -12.72 -2.02
N THR A 173 -22.87 -13.38 -1.07
CA THR A 173 -23.15 -12.81 0.25
C THR A 173 -22.10 -13.31 1.23
N ILE A 174 -21.39 -12.42 1.92
CA ILE A 174 -20.41 -12.76 2.94
C ILE A 174 -20.90 -12.19 4.27
N ASN A 175 -20.95 -13.03 5.30
CA ASN A 175 -21.30 -12.65 6.67
C ASN A 175 -20.05 -12.78 7.54
N VAL A 176 -19.75 -11.78 8.36
CA VAL A 176 -18.57 -11.78 9.24
C VAL A 176 -18.99 -11.55 10.69
N TYR A 177 -18.54 -12.44 11.58
CA TYR A 177 -18.89 -12.41 13.00
C TYR A 177 -17.64 -12.41 13.89
N ALA A 178 -17.69 -11.65 14.98
CA ALA A 178 -16.76 -11.74 16.08
C ALA A 178 -17.08 -12.94 16.97
N ILE A 179 -16.05 -13.69 17.35
CA ILE A 179 -16.06 -14.73 18.37
C ILE A 179 -14.84 -14.58 19.27
N ASN A 180 -14.98 -14.82 20.58
CA ASN A 180 -13.89 -14.76 21.56
C ASN A 180 -14.04 -15.93 22.56
N GLN A 181 -12.94 -16.38 23.17
CA GLN A 181 -12.90 -17.50 24.10
C GLN A 181 -13.78 -17.28 25.34
N GLY A 182 -14.40 -18.37 25.79
CA GLY A 182 -15.36 -18.36 26.90
C GLY A 182 -16.72 -17.72 26.57
N ASN A 183 -16.93 -17.23 25.34
CA ASN A 183 -18.18 -16.68 24.87
C ASN A 183 -18.71 -17.44 23.64
N SER A 184 -19.78 -18.23 23.83
CA SER A 184 -20.46 -18.97 22.77
C SER A 184 -21.42 -18.12 21.90
N SER A 185 -21.34 -16.78 21.98
CA SER A 185 -22.19 -15.85 21.21
C SER A 185 -21.41 -15.18 20.08
N GLU A 186 -21.79 -15.48 18.84
CA GLU A 186 -21.36 -14.77 17.63
C GLU A 186 -21.94 -13.34 17.62
N SER A 187 -21.12 -12.34 17.29
CA SER A 187 -21.55 -10.92 17.21
C SER A 187 -21.26 -10.33 15.83
N PRO A 188 -22.23 -9.75 15.10
CA PRO A 188 -21.99 -9.25 13.75
C PRO A 188 -20.92 -8.15 13.69
N LEU A 189 -20.00 -8.24 12.72
CA LEU A 189 -18.91 -7.26 12.54
C LEU A 189 -19.17 -6.31 11.37
N LYS A 190 -19.62 -5.10 11.69
CA LYS A 190 -19.65 -3.94 10.79
C LYS A 190 -18.23 -3.50 10.40
N ASP A 191 -18.08 -2.87 9.23
CA ASP A 191 -16.84 -2.23 8.78
C ASP A 191 -15.63 -3.20 8.79
N VAL A 192 -15.86 -4.45 8.39
CA VAL A 192 -14.82 -5.38 7.92
C VAL A 192 -14.62 -5.10 6.44
N ALA A 193 -13.39 -4.83 6.02
CA ALA A 193 -13.06 -4.73 4.61
C ALA A 193 -12.96 -6.13 4.01
N VAL A 194 -13.69 -6.36 2.92
CA VAL A 194 -13.71 -7.63 2.19
C VAL A 194 -13.13 -7.37 0.80
N VAL A 195 -11.88 -7.78 0.61
CA VAL A 195 -11.14 -7.63 -0.65
C VAL A 195 -11.41 -8.85 -1.51
N VAL A 196 -11.82 -8.65 -2.76
CA VAL A 196 -12.15 -9.74 -3.68
C VAL A 196 -11.29 -9.66 -4.93
N ASN A 197 -10.78 -10.82 -5.35
CA ASN A 197 -9.88 -10.96 -6.48
C ASN A 197 -10.32 -12.09 -7.41
N LYS A 198 -9.86 -12.02 -8.66
CA LYS A 198 -9.90 -13.15 -9.61
C LYS A 198 -9.07 -14.30 -9.05
N VAL A 199 -9.42 -15.54 -9.40
CA VAL A 199 -8.70 -16.73 -8.94
C VAL A 199 -7.34 -16.85 -9.64
N GLY A 200 -6.29 -16.44 -8.94
CA GLY A 200 -4.92 -16.80 -9.26
C GLY A 200 -4.62 -18.25 -8.90
N LYS A 201 -3.55 -18.80 -9.48
CA LYS A 201 -2.94 -20.05 -9.04
C LYS A 201 -1.42 -19.94 -9.05
N ASP A 202 -0.78 -20.53 -8.04
CA ASP A 202 0.68 -20.66 -8.00
C ASP A 202 1.18 -21.86 -8.84
N SER A 203 2.50 -22.08 -8.82
CA SER A 203 3.14 -23.21 -9.52
C SER A 203 2.80 -24.60 -8.97
N LEU A 204 2.13 -24.68 -7.81
CA LEU A 204 1.64 -25.90 -7.17
C LEU A 204 0.13 -26.11 -7.39
N GLY A 205 -0.56 -25.13 -7.97
CA GLY A 205 -2.00 -25.14 -8.21
C GLY A 205 -2.84 -24.66 -7.02
N ILE A 206 -2.20 -24.13 -5.97
CA ILE A 206 -2.86 -23.52 -4.81
C ILE A 206 -3.52 -22.21 -5.26
N TYR A 207 -4.73 -21.93 -4.76
CA TYR A 207 -5.46 -20.70 -5.09
C TYR A 207 -4.77 -19.48 -4.46
N THR A 208 -4.55 -18.45 -5.29
CA THR A 208 -3.88 -17.20 -4.88
C THR A 208 -4.67 -15.97 -5.35
N LYS A 209 -4.28 -14.80 -4.83
CA LYS A 209 -4.77 -13.49 -5.27
C LYS A 209 -4.41 -13.23 -6.74
N GLY A 210 -5.42 -13.10 -7.61
CA GLY A 210 -5.29 -12.52 -8.96
C GLY A 210 -5.69 -11.05 -8.98
N ASP A 211 -6.07 -10.52 -10.16
CA ASP A 211 -6.53 -9.13 -10.34
C ASP A 211 -7.60 -8.71 -9.32
N SER A 212 -7.64 -7.42 -8.97
CA SER A 212 -8.63 -6.90 -8.02
C SER A 212 -10.00 -6.66 -8.66
N LEU A 213 -11.03 -7.28 -8.09
CA LEU A 213 -12.43 -6.98 -8.37
C LEU A 213 -12.94 -5.84 -7.47
N GLY A 214 -12.23 -5.55 -6.38
CA GLY A 214 -12.45 -4.39 -5.52
C GLY A 214 -12.50 -4.73 -4.04
N VAL A 215 -12.88 -3.73 -3.24
CA VAL A 215 -13.04 -3.84 -1.79
C VAL A 215 -14.45 -3.39 -1.40
N TRP A 216 -15.16 -4.24 -0.67
CA TRP A 216 -16.45 -3.91 -0.08
C TRP A 216 -16.34 -3.83 1.45
N LYS A 217 -17.38 -3.36 2.14
CA LYS A 217 -17.46 -3.34 3.61
C LYS A 217 -18.74 -3.96 4.11
N THR A 218 -18.67 -4.61 5.27
CA THR A 218 -19.84 -5.18 5.96
C THR A 218 -20.71 -4.10 6.63
N ASP A 219 -22.01 -4.33 6.56
CA ASP A 219 -23.06 -3.52 7.19
C ASP A 219 -23.21 -3.79 8.70
N GLU A 220 -24.20 -3.16 9.35
CA GLU A 220 -24.45 -3.31 10.79
C GLU A 220 -24.97 -4.70 11.19
N GLN A 221 -25.28 -5.56 10.21
CA GLN A 221 -25.65 -6.97 10.37
C GLN A 221 -24.46 -7.88 10.06
N GLY A 222 -23.25 -7.33 9.89
CA GLY A 222 -22.03 -8.06 9.54
C GLY A 222 -22.05 -8.62 8.13
N GLN A 223 -22.99 -8.20 7.28
CA GLN A 223 -23.22 -8.75 5.95
C GLN A 223 -22.67 -7.82 4.88
N VAL A 224 -22.21 -8.40 3.77
CA VAL A 224 -21.93 -7.68 2.53
C VAL A 224 -22.44 -8.49 1.34
N VAL A 225 -23.03 -7.80 0.36
CA VAL A 225 -23.54 -8.42 -0.88
C VAL A 225 -22.72 -7.87 -2.04
N ILE A 226 -21.99 -8.79 -2.68
CA ILE A 226 -20.99 -8.51 -3.69
C ILE A 226 -21.53 -9.01 -5.03
N LYS A 227 -21.82 -8.10 -5.97
CA LYS A 227 -21.92 -8.44 -7.39
C LYS A 227 -20.52 -8.53 -7.98
N HIS A 228 -20.32 -9.40 -8.97
CA HIS A 228 -19.09 -9.49 -9.77
C HIS A 228 -19.37 -10.29 -11.06
N THR A 229 -18.42 -10.32 -11.98
CA THR A 229 -18.56 -10.95 -13.31
C THR A 229 -17.85 -12.30 -13.46
N GLU A 230 -17.06 -12.71 -12.47
CA GLU A 230 -16.23 -13.91 -12.51
C GLU A 230 -16.97 -15.17 -12.00
N ASN A 231 -16.79 -16.31 -12.68
CA ASN A 231 -17.43 -17.56 -12.28
C ASN A 231 -16.74 -18.26 -11.08
N GLN A 232 -15.58 -17.77 -10.67
CA GLN A 232 -14.85 -18.17 -9.47
C GLN A 232 -14.14 -16.93 -8.91
N ILE A 233 -14.18 -16.74 -7.60
CA ILE A 233 -13.47 -15.66 -6.90
C ILE A 233 -12.72 -16.21 -5.68
N VAL A 234 -11.74 -15.42 -5.24
CA VAL A 234 -11.08 -15.52 -3.95
C VAL A 234 -11.29 -14.23 -3.18
N PHE A 235 -11.42 -14.31 -1.85
CA PHE A 235 -11.50 -13.11 -1.01
C PHE A 235 -10.76 -13.26 0.31
N ASN A 236 -10.40 -12.13 0.90
CA ASN A 236 -9.84 -12.01 2.24
C ASN A 236 -10.63 -10.98 3.06
N VAL A 237 -10.57 -11.10 4.40
CA VAL A 237 -11.21 -10.16 5.33
C VAL A 237 -10.16 -9.43 6.15
N TYR A 238 -10.35 -8.12 6.34
CA TYR A 238 -9.45 -7.29 7.13
C TYR A 238 -10.23 -6.35 8.03
N LYS A 239 -9.83 -6.28 9.29
CA LYS A 239 -10.28 -5.27 10.24
C LYS A 239 -9.19 -5.08 11.29
N ALA A 240 -8.84 -3.83 11.57
CA ALA A 240 -7.88 -3.50 12.62
C ALA A 240 -8.26 -4.15 13.96
N ASP A 241 -7.27 -4.64 14.71
CA ASP A 241 -7.39 -5.38 15.97
C ASP A 241 -8.10 -6.75 15.88
N TYR A 242 -8.48 -7.23 14.69
CA TYR A 242 -9.13 -8.53 14.48
C TYR A 242 -8.32 -9.45 13.54
N SER A 243 -8.37 -10.75 13.83
CA SER A 243 -7.77 -11.82 13.02
C SER A 243 -8.81 -12.87 12.64
N ASP A 244 -8.79 -13.40 11.41
CA ASP A 244 -9.58 -14.56 10.97
C ASP A 244 -8.99 -15.91 11.44
N LYS A 245 -7.85 -15.84 12.14
CA LYS A 245 -7.12 -16.98 12.71
C LYS A 245 -6.87 -16.83 14.20
N TYR A 246 -6.72 -17.96 14.89
CA TYR A 246 -6.16 -18.05 16.24
C TYR A 246 -5.09 -19.14 16.28
N ASP A 247 -3.90 -18.83 16.81
CA ASP A 247 -2.73 -19.75 16.79
C ASP A 247 -2.43 -20.32 15.38
N ASN A 248 -2.55 -19.45 14.36
CA ASN A 248 -2.47 -19.73 12.93
C ASN A 248 -3.50 -20.73 12.36
N TYR A 249 -4.42 -21.28 13.16
CA TYR A 249 -5.60 -22.00 12.67
C TYR A 249 -6.67 -21.04 12.19
N LEU A 250 -7.28 -21.32 11.02
CA LEU A 250 -8.39 -20.53 10.48
C LEU A 250 -9.68 -20.80 11.27
N LEU A 251 -10.41 -19.75 11.66
CA LEU A 251 -11.59 -19.86 12.53
C LEU A 251 -12.83 -20.38 11.77
N ALA A 252 -13.48 -21.41 12.32
CA ALA A 252 -14.71 -22.03 11.80
C ALA A 252 -15.96 -21.76 12.67
N GLY A 253 -15.81 -21.03 13.78
CA GLY A 253 -16.89 -20.66 14.69
C GLY A 253 -16.50 -20.89 16.16
N VAL A 254 -17.50 -20.90 17.04
CA VAL A 254 -17.33 -21.15 18.48
C VAL A 254 -18.32 -22.22 18.98
N ASP A 255 -17.88 -23.08 19.90
CA ASP A 255 -18.74 -24.13 20.47
C ASP A 255 -19.64 -23.60 21.61
N ASN A 256 -20.54 -24.46 22.10
CA ASN A 256 -21.48 -24.11 23.18
C ASN A 256 -20.81 -23.70 24.51
N ALA A 257 -19.53 -24.02 24.71
CA ALA A 257 -18.74 -23.66 25.90
C ALA A 257 -17.88 -22.41 25.68
N GLY A 258 -17.90 -21.82 24.48
CA GLY A 258 -17.08 -20.66 24.13
C GLY A 258 -15.68 -21.05 23.65
N LYS A 259 -15.42 -22.29 23.23
CA LYS A 259 -14.13 -22.69 22.66
C LYS A 259 -14.15 -22.52 21.14
N PHE A 260 -13.08 -21.98 20.57
CA PHE A 260 -12.93 -21.89 19.11
C PHE A 260 -12.99 -23.26 18.43
N MET A 261 -13.66 -23.27 17.28
CA MET A 261 -13.63 -24.34 16.28
C MET A 261 -12.76 -23.88 15.11
N TYR A 262 -12.04 -24.82 14.47
CA TYR A 262 -11.10 -24.51 13.40
C TYR A 262 -11.53 -25.17 12.09
N VAL A 263 -11.06 -24.61 10.97
CA VAL A 263 -11.25 -25.23 9.66
C VAL A 263 -10.29 -26.41 9.53
N ASP A 264 -10.85 -27.61 9.36
CA ASP A 264 -10.15 -28.77 8.82
C ASP A 264 -9.81 -28.47 7.35
N LEU A 265 -8.52 -28.27 7.04
CA LEU A 265 -8.04 -27.86 5.73
C LEU A 265 -7.55 -29.04 4.89
N ASN A 266 -7.09 -30.11 5.53
CA ASN A 266 -6.62 -31.32 4.86
C ASN A 266 -7.75 -32.35 4.58
N ALA A 267 -8.90 -32.18 5.22
CA ALA A 267 -10.10 -33.02 5.19
C ALA A 267 -9.94 -34.44 5.80
N ASP A 268 -9.05 -34.61 6.78
CA ASP A 268 -8.83 -35.88 7.50
C ASP A 268 -9.72 -36.06 8.75
N GLY A 269 -10.43 -35.00 9.17
CA GLY A 269 -11.35 -35.03 10.32
C GLY A 269 -10.69 -34.78 11.68
N MET A 270 -9.42 -34.37 11.70
CA MET A 270 -8.70 -33.91 12.90
C MET A 270 -8.38 -32.41 12.79
N HIS A 271 -7.73 -31.87 13.82
CA HIS A 271 -7.13 -30.54 13.80
C HIS A 271 -5.69 -30.69 14.28
N THR A 272 -4.73 -30.68 13.37
CA THR A 272 -3.32 -30.97 13.64
C THR A 272 -2.42 -29.85 13.14
N LYS A 273 -1.09 -29.98 13.26
CA LYS A 273 -0.16 -28.90 12.85
C LYS A 273 -0.21 -28.61 11.35
N GLU A 274 -0.70 -29.58 10.59
CA GLU A 274 -0.95 -29.56 9.15
C GLU A 274 -2.09 -28.61 8.74
N ASP A 275 -2.98 -28.22 9.66
CA ASP A 275 -4.05 -27.22 9.43
C ASP A 275 -3.63 -25.77 9.78
N LYS A 276 -2.38 -25.56 10.21
CA LYS A 276 -1.88 -24.20 10.50
C LYS A 276 -1.49 -23.46 9.23
N VAL A 277 -1.88 -22.18 9.18
CA VAL A 277 -1.74 -21.33 8.00
C VAL A 277 -0.81 -20.15 8.28
N ASP A 278 0.49 -20.39 8.15
CA ASP A 278 1.58 -19.41 8.35
C ASP A 278 1.67 -18.33 7.22
N PHE A 279 0.67 -18.26 6.33
CA PHE A 279 0.60 -17.36 5.17
C PHE A 279 -0.83 -16.84 4.93
N GLU A 280 -1.01 -15.85 4.06
CA GLU A 280 -2.34 -15.34 3.69
C GLU A 280 -3.06 -16.33 2.76
N LEU A 281 -4.10 -17.00 3.27
CA LEU A 281 -4.88 -18.00 2.54
C LEU A 281 -6.27 -17.43 2.24
N PRO A 282 -6.64 -17.21 0.96
CA PRO A 282 -7.94 -16.65 0.63
C PRO A 282 -9.08 -17.67 0.72
N TYR A 283 -10.26 -17.17 1.06
CA TYR A 283 -11.52 -17.92 1.00
C TYR A 283 -11.99 -18.07 -0.46
N TYR A 284 -12.14 -19.31 -0.92
CA TYR A 284 -12.59 -19.62 -2.29
C TYR A 284 -14.12 -19.67 -2.43
N VAL A 285 -14.66 -19.04 -3.47
CA VAL A 285 -16.05 -19.17 -3.93
C VAL A 285 -16.04 -19.59 -5.40
N GLY A 286 -16.54 -20.78 -5.68
CA GLY A 286 -16.77 -21.25 -7.05
C GLY A 286 -18.26 -21.42 -7.33
N TYR A 287 -18.69 -21.02 -8.51
CA TYR A 287 -20.07 -21.20 -8.97
C TYR A 287 -20.16 -22.42 -9.90
N VAL A 288 -21.27 -23.16 -9.80
CA VAL A 288 -21.46 -24.46 -10.48
C VAL A 288 -22.84 -24.45 -11.15
N ASP A 289 -22.90 -24.99 -12.37
CA ASP A 289 -24.08 -25.01 -13.23
C ASP A 289 -24.70 -23.59 -13.40
N ASP A 290 -26.02 -23.48 -13.46
CA ASP A 290 -26.75 -22.20 -13.58
C ASP A 290 -26.84 -21.41 -12.25
N VAL A 291 -26.25 -21.90 -11.16
CA VAL A 291 -26.36 -21.27 -9.83
C VAL A 291 -25.41 -20.07 -9.74
N LYS A 292 -25.95 -18.86 -9.90
CA LYS A 292 -25.20 -17.59 -9.86
C LYS A 292 -25.15 -16.89 -8.50
N SER A 293 -25.60 -17.54 -7.43
CA SER A 293 -25.56 -17.00 -6.05
C SER A 293 -24.84 -17.95 -5.08
N SER A 294 -24.09 -17.38 -4.13
CA SER A 294 -23.37 -18.14 -3.11
C SER A 294 -23.32 -17.35 -1.79
N THR A 295 -23.27 -18.06 -0.66
CA THR A 295 -23.18 -17.46 0.67
C THR A 295 -22.00 -18.05 1.44
N LYS A 296 -21.25 -17.20 2.13
CA LYS A 296 -20.15 -17.59 3.03
C LYS A 296 -20.35 -16.95 4.41
N THR A 297 -19.74 -17.59 5.40
CA THR A 297 -19.58 -17.06 6.75
C THR A 297 -18.10 -17.09 7.10
N VAL A 298 -17.59 -16.02 7.70
CA VAL A 298 -16.24 -15.89 8.21
C VAL A 298 -16.30 -15.46 9.68
N TYR A 299 -15.37 -15.95 10.47
CA TYR A 299 -15.25 -15.63 11.88
C TYR A 299 -13.94 -14.91 12.13
N MET A 300 -13.97 -13.88 12.96
CA MET A 300 -12.78 -13.16 13.40
C MET A 300 -12.77 -13.05 14.92
N THR A 301 -11.58 -12.87 15.51
CA THR A 301 -11.41 -12.68 16.95
C THR A 301 -10.49 -11.50 17.26
N THR A 302 -10.71 -10.87 18.42
CA THR A 302 -9.73 -9.96 19.04
C THR A 302 -8.74 -10.70 19.94
N ASP A 303 -8.98 -11.98 20.21
CA ASP A 303 -8.17 -12.76 21.14
C ASP A 303 -6.83 -13.11 20.48
N ILE A 304 -5.78 -12.49 20.98
CA ILE A 304 -4.42 -12.88 20.66
C ILE A 304 -4.18 -14.23 21.34
N ALA A 305 -3.67 -15.21 20.58
CA ALA A 305 -3.14 -16.42 21.20
C ALA A 305 -1.98 -16.04 22.10
N GLU A 306 -2.13 -16.20 23.42
CA GLU A 306 -0.98 -16.17 24.32
C GLU A 306 0.05 -17.16 23.76
N PRO A 307 1.31 -16.74 23.51
CA PRO A 307 2.31 -17.66 23.00
C PRO A 307 2.44 -18.79 24.00
N GLU A 308 2.23 -20.05 23.57
CA GLU A 308 2.41 -21.22 24.43
C GLU A 308 3.80 -21.11 25.06
N VAL A 309 3.88 -20.75 26.34
CA VAL A 309 5.13 -20.78 27.10
C VAL A 309 5.34 -22.26 27.40
N PRO A 310 6.26 -22.94 26.69
CA PRO A 310 6.40 -24.37 26.85
C PRO A 310 6.93 -24.65 28.26
N GLU A 311 6.51 -25.75 28.88
CA GLU A 311 6.93 -26.12 30.25
C GLU A 311 8.46 -26.21 30.39
N GLU A 312 9.16 -26.45 29.28
CA GLU A 312 10.61 -26.32 29.12
C GLU A 312 10.89 -25.53 27.84
N LEU A 313 11.74 -24.48 27.92
CA LEU A 313 12.08 -23.66 26.76
C LEU A 313 12.83 -24.51 25.70
N PRO A 314 12.55 -24.33 24.40
CA PRO A 314 13.34 -24.96 23.35
C PRO A 314 14.78 -24.48 23.44
N ASP A 315 15.74 -25.38 23.22
CA ASP A 315 17.15 -25.08 23.41
C ASP A 315 17.61 -23.92 22.51
N ALA A 316 18.54 -23.12 23.04
CA ALA A 316 18.97 -21.88 22.40
C ALA A 316 19.53 -22.09 20.99
N ASP A 317 20.10 -23.25 20.67
CA ASP A 317 20.67 -23.52 19.35
C ASP A 317 19.61 -24.01 18.34
N SER A 318 18.59 -24.77 18.75
CA SER A 318 17.41 -25.05 17.92
C SER A 318 16.68 -23.75 17.53
N VAL A 319 16.50 -22.82 18.47
CA VAL A 319 15.91 -21.50 18.18
C VAL A 319 16.83 -20.69 17.24
N ARG A 320 18.15 -20.72 17.46
CA ARG A 320 19.15 -20.05 16.59
C ARG A 320 19.13 -20.58 15.16
N VAL A 321 19.01 -21.89 14.97
CA VAL A 321 18.93 -22.54 13.65
C VAL A 321 17.64 -22.14 12.95
N ALA A 322 16.48 -22.34 13.60
CA ALA A 322 15.18 -21.99 13.04
C ALA A 322 15.07 -20.50 12.67
N TRP A 323 15.70 -19.62 13.46
CA TRP A 323 15.81 -18.20 13.12
C TRP A 323 16.74 -17.93 11.93
N LYS A 324 17.95 -18.51 11.87
CA LYS A 324 18.87 -18.28 10.75
C LYS A 324 18.30 -18.81 9.43
N ASP A 325 17.54 -19.90 9.43
CA ASP A 325 16.91 -20.43 8.22
C ASP A 325 15.87 -19.45 7.65
N VAL A 326 14.91 -18.99 8.47
CA VAL A 326 13.89 -18.00 8.09
C VAL A 326 14.52 -16.67 7.63
N LEU A 327 15.58 -16.21 8.32
CA LEU A 327 16.33 -15.01 7.97
C LEU A 327 17.10 -15.18 6.64
N THR A 328 17.67 -16.34 6.38
CA THR A 328 18.36 -16.65 5.11
C THR A 328 17.38 -16.68 3.94
N ASP A 329 16.20 -17.27 4.13
CA ASP A 329 15.12 -17.30 3.13
C ASP A 329 14.62 -15.89 2.76
N TYR A 330 14.47 -15.01 3.75
CA TYR A 330 14.13 -13.60 3.51
C TYR A 330 15.27 -12.84 2.80
N MET A 331 16.52 -13.01 3.24
CA MET A 331 17.66 -12.31 2.62
C MET A 331 17.87 -12.72 1.16
N ARG A 332 17.66 -14.00 0.80
CA ARG A 332 17.61 -14.47 -0.60
C ARG A 332 16.54 -13.71 -1.39
N TYR A 333 15.31 -13.66 -0.87
CA TYR A 333 14.20 -13.02 -1.56
C TYR A 333 14.41 -11.51 -1.73
N ASN A 334 14.96 -10.83 -0.73
CA ASN A 334 15.26 -9.40 -0.82
C ASN A 334 16.29 -9.07 -1.93
N VAL A 335 17.30 -9.93 -2.13
CA VAL A 335 18.25 -9.79 -3.26
C VAL A 335 17.58 -10.11 -4.62
N GLU A 336 16.63 -11.04 -4.66
CA GLU A 336 15.83 -11.31 -5.86
C GLU A 336 14.93 -10.11 -6.22
N ALA A 337 14.29 -9.49 -5.22
CA ALA A 337 13.48 -8.29 -5.39
C ALA A 337 14.32 -7.09 -5.86
N GLU A 338 15.50 -6.86 -5.26
CA GLU A 338 16.48 -5.87 -5.75
C GLU A 338 16.87 -6.16 -7.21
N SER A 339 17.13 -7.43 -7.57
CA SER A 339 17.50 -7.82 -8.94
C SER A 339 16.40 -7.48 -9.96
N LYS A 340 15.13 -7.69 -9.60
CA LYS A 340 13.96 -7.30 -10.40
C LYS A 340 13.86 -5.78 -10.53
N LEU A 341 13.80 -5.08 -9.41
CA LEU A 341 13.60 -3.63 -9.34
C LEU A 341 14.71 -2.82 -10.02
N VAL A 342 15.97 -3.29 -9.96
CA VAL A 342 17.15 -2.56 -10.47
C VAL A 342 17.49 -2.90 -11.93
N GLN A 343 17.34 -4.17 -12.35
CA GLN A 343 17.82 -4.67 -13.65
C GLN A 343 16.74 -5.26 -14.56
N GLY A 344 15.47 -5.36 -14.13
CA GLY A 344 14.42 -6.06 -14.90
C GLY A 344 14.59 -7.58 -14.91
N TYR A 345 15.24 -8.15 -13.89
CA TYR A 345 15.49 -9.59 -13.80
C TYR A 345 14.21 -10.42 -13.94
N ALA A 346 14.31 -11.60 -14.56
CA ALA A 346 13.18 -12.46 -14.90
C ALA A 346 12.09 -11.82 -15.80
N ASN A 347 12.46 -10.79 -16.58
CA ASN A 347 11.56 -9.97 -17.40
C ASN A 347 10.55 -9.16 -16.56
N PHE A 348 10.99 -8.66 -15.39
CA PHE A 348 10.19 -7.78 -14.55
C PHE A 348 10.06 -6.38 -15.19
N ASP A 349 8.83 -5.89 -15.22
CA ASP A 349 8.42 -4.53 -15.61
C ASP A 349 7.62 -3.91 -14.46
N TYR A 350 7.65 -2.59 -14.28
CA TYR A 350 7.01 -1.93 -13.14
C TYR A 350 5.47 -1.97 -13.13
N SER A 351 4.80 -2.38 -14.22
CA SER A 351 3.39 -2.81 -14.17
C SER A 351 3.14 -3.98 -13.21
N GLN A 352 4.19 -4.75 -12.86
CA GLN A 352 4.14 -5.86 -11.91
C GLN A 352 4.55 -5.45 -10.48
N VAL A 353 4.82 -4.17 -10.21
CA VAL A 353 5.41 -3.72 -8.94
C VAL A 353 4.50 -4.01 -7.74
N GLY A 354 3.18 -3.93 -7.89
CA GLY A 354 2.21 -4.29 -6.85
C GLY A 354 2.38 -5.73 -6.36
N SER A 355 2.38 -6.71 -7.28
CA SER A 355 2.55 -8.13 -6.93
C SER A 355 3.93 -8.47 -6.35
N LEU A 356 4.99 -7.77 -6.78
CA LEU A 356 6.31 -7.89 -6.16
C LEU A 356 6.31 -7.32 -4.73
N SER A 357 5.61 -6.21 -4.53
CA SER A 357 5.47 -5.52 -3.24
C SER A 357 4.70 -6.35 -2.21
N ASP A 358 3.51 -6.84 -2.57
CA ASP A 358 2.68 -7.76 -1.76
C ASP A 358 3.54 -8.93 -1.23
N SER A 359 4.35 -9.54 -2.11
CA SER A 359 5.21 -10.68 -1.77
C SER A 359 6.42 -10.30 -0.89
N LEU A 360 7.09 -9.16 -1.16
CA LEU A 360 8.22 -8.69 -0.35
C LEU A 360 7.78 -8.26 1.06
N TRP A 361 6.69 -7.51 1.15
CA TRP A 361 6.06 -7.10 2.41
C TRP A 361 5.65 -8.32 3.24
N SER A 362 4.91 -9.27 2.66
CA SER A 362 4.46 -10.48 3.36
C SER A 362 5.64 -11.29 3.91
N LYS A 363 6.72 -11.45 3.14
CA LYS A 363 7.92 -12.17 3.59
C LYS A 363 8.67 -11.44 4.69
N ALA A 364 8.77 -10.12 4.62
CA ALA A 364 9.36 -9.30 5.68
C ALA A 364 8.56 -9.41 6.99
N TYR A 365 7.23 -9.26 6.92
CA TYR A 365 6.41 -9.25 8.13
C TYR A 365 6.13 -10.64 8.72
N ASN A 366 6.12 -11.71 7.92
CA ASN A 366 6.15 -13.08 8.45
C ASN A 366 7.43 -13.34 9.27
N LEU A 367 8.59 -12.85 8.80
CA LEU A 367 9.84 -12.91 9.56
C LEU A 367 9.78 -12.02 10.80
N VAL A 368 9.27 -10.79 10.71
CA VAL A 368 9.13 -9.89 11.87
C VAL A 368 8.25 -10.51 12.94
N ASN A 369 7.10 -11.06 12.56
CA ASN A 369 6.19 -11.76 13.48
C ASN A 369 6.88 -12.98 14.12
N LYS A 370 7.67 -13.75 13.35
CA LYS A 370 8.40 -14.89 13.89
C LYS A 370 9.53 -14.49 14.85
N GLY A 371 10.23 -13.39 14.55
CA GLY A 371 11.24 -12.80 15.42
C GLY A 371 10.62 -12.26 16.71
N ASN A 372 9.48 -11.56 16.62
CA ASN A 372 8.71 -11.11 17.79
C ASN A 372 8.26 -12.27 18.68
N GLN A 373 7.74 -13.37 18.11
CA GLN A 373 7.42 -14.60 18.87
C GLN A 373 8.62 -15.12 19.66
N PHE A 374 9.80 -15.21 19.03
CA PHE A 374 11.03 -15.63 19.72
C PHE A 374 11.49 -14.61 20.77
N VAL A 375 11.41 -13.30 20.50
CA VAL A 375 11.75 -12.23 21.46
C VAL A 375 10.89 -12.29 22.71
N ASP A 376 9.59 -12.56 22.56
CA ASP A 376 8.66 -12.70 23.68
C ASP A 376 8.96 -13.96 24.50
N MET A 377 9.07 -15.12 23.83
CA MET A 377 9.44 -16.40 24.46
C MET A 377 10.76 -16.31 25.24
N LEU A 378 11.80 -15.73 24.65
CA LEU A 378 13.12 -15.55 25.26
C LEU A 378 13.13 -14.48 26.37
N SER A 379 12.13 -13.61 26.45
CA SER A 379 12.03 -12.60 27.52
C SER A 379 11.57 -13.15 28.86
N ASN A 380 11.04 -14.37 28.89
CA ASN A 380 10.66 -15.07 30.12
C ASN A 380 11.85 -15.74 30.83
N SER A 381 13.04 -15.80 30.19
CA SER A 381 14.23 -16.43 30.77
C SER A 381 15.22 -15.44 31.38
N THR A 382 15.96 -15.89 32.39
CA THR A 382 17.07 -15.16 33.04
C THR A 382 18.45 -15.69 32.65
N GLU A 383 18.56 -16.68 31.75
CA GLU A 383 19.85 -17.23 31.35
C GLU A 383 20.56 -16.35 30.30
N GLU A 384 21.88 -16.24 30.44
CA GLU A 384 22.75 -15.44 29.56
C GLU A 384 22.66 -15.84 28.08
N GLN A 385 22.55 -17.15 27.78
CA GLN A 385 22.43 -17.66 26.42
C GLN A 385 21.14 -17.21 25.70
N TYR A 386 20.01 -17.17 26.41
CA TYR A 386 18.74 -16.72 25.86
C TYR A 386 18.69 -15.18 25.78
N PHE A 387 19.34 -14.47 26.71
CA PHE A 387 19.54 -13.03 26.61
C PHE A 387 20.36 -12.66 25.37
N GLU A 388 21.54 -13.27 25.15
CA GLU A 388 22.35 -13.02 23.95
C GLU A 388 21.60 -13.38 22.67
N LEU A 389 20.90 -14.51 22.63
CA LEU A 389 20.10 -14.90 21.47
C LEU A 389 19.03 -13.84 21.14
N LYS A 390 18.33 -13.32 22.15
CA LYS A 390 17.34 -12.25 21.99
C LYS A 390 17.95 -10.96 21.43
N GLN A 391 19.13 -10.53 21.92
CA GLN A 391 19.78 -9.33 21.36
C GLN A 391 20.21 -9.53 19.91
N ASN A 392 20.60 -10.74 19.52
CA ASN A 392 20.90 -11.05 18.12
C ASN A 392 19.63 -10.99 17.24
N ILE A 393 18.52 -11.62 17.67
CA ILE A 393 17.24 -11.55 16.93
C ILE A 393 16.76 -10.10 16.80
N LEU A 394 16.90 -9.26 17.84
CA LEU A 394 16.56 -7.83 17.77
C LEU A 394 17.47 -7.05 16.80
N MET A 395 18.75 -7.41 16.68
CA MET A 395 19.68 -6.79 15.73
C MET A 395 19.34 -7.20 14.29
N ASP A 396 18.98 -8.46 14.09
CA ASP A 396 18.57 -9.00 12.80
C ASP A 396 17.23 -8.36 12.35
N LEU A 397 16.27 -8.21 13.28
CA LEU A 397 15.03 -7.46 13.04
C LEU A 397 15.28 -5.97 12.73
N SER A 398 16.27 -5.34 13.37
CA SER A 398 16.64 -3.94 13.11
C SER A 398 17.11 -3.73 11.65
N LEU A 399 17.77 -4.74 11.05
CA LEU A 399 18.11 -4.72 9.63
C LEU A 399 16.86 -4.79 8.74
N VAL A 400 15.92 -5.68 9.07
CA VAL A 400 14.67 -5.84 8.30
C VAL A 400 13.80 -4.59 8.39
N TYR A 401 13.71 -3.95 9.56
CA TYR A 401 13.06 -2.64 9.69
C TYR A 401 13.78 -1.53 8.89
N THR A 402 15.12 -1.51 8.89
CA THR A 402 15.89 -0.58 8.05
C THR A 402 15.64 -0.81 6.56
N GLN A 403 15.49 -2.06 6.12
CA GLN A 403 15.12 -2.42 4.75
C GLN A 403 13.68 -2.01 4.43
N LEU A 404 12.72 -2.23 5.33
CA LEU A 404 11.32 -1.82 5.19
C LEU A 404 11.19 -0.30 5.04
N TYR A 405 11.83 0.49 5.92
CA TYR A 405 11.92 1.95 5.76
C TYR A 405 12.62 2.35 4.45
N GLY A 406 13.61 1.56 4.03
CA GLY A 406 14.24 1.65 2.72
C GLY A 406 13.24 1.54 1.56
N TYR A 407 12.43 0.49 1.50
CA TYR A 407 11.50 0.24 0.39
C TYR A 407 10.21 1.06 0.45
N TYR A 408 9.64 1.27 1.63
CA TYR A 408 8.28 1.77 1.83
C TYR A 408 8.19 3.13 2.52
N GLY A 409 9.28 3.64 3.12
CA GLY A 409 9.27 4.88 3.91
C GLY A 409 8.48 4.81 5.22
N GLN A 410 7.82 3.70 5.48
CA GLN A 410 6.93 3.43 6.60
C GLN A 410 7.22 2.02 7.14
N MET A 411 6.89 1.78 8.41
CA MET A 411 7.13 0.50 9.10
C MET A 411 5.97 0.20 10.05
N VAL A 412 5.68 -1.09 10.27
CA VAL A 412 4.65 -1.56 11.20
C VAL A 412 5.29 -2.49 12.23
N ASP A 413 5.01 -2.33 13.52
CA ASP A 413 5.30 -3.34 14.54
C ASP A 413 3.99 -3.71 15.25
N ARG A 414 3.74 -5.01 15.40
CA ARG A 414 2.53 -5.57 16.06
C ARG A 414 1.22 -4.87 15.65
N GLY A 415 1.04 -4.66 14.34
CA GLY A 415 -0.18 -4.06 13.76
C GLY A 415 -0.26 -2.53 13.83
N SER A 416 0.72 -1.83 14.42
CA SER A 416 0.76 -0.36 14.52
C SER A 416 1.91 0.24 13.72
N VAL A 417 1.68 1.37 13.04
CA VAL A 417 2.76 2.13 12.38
C VAL A 417 3.76 2.63 13.43
N ILE A 418 5.06 2.40 13.21
CA ILE A 418 6.14 2.92 14.07
C ILE A 418 6.96 4.01 13.36
N PRO A 419 7.30 5.13 14.05
CA PRO A 419 8.13 6.18 13.47
C PRO A 419 9.61 5.78 13.44
N GLU A 420 10.40 6.35 12.52
CA GLU A 420 11.84 6.06 12.43
C GLU A 420 12.61 6.49 13.69
N ASP A 421 12.09 7.49 14.41
CA ASP A 421 12.54 7.94 15.73
C ASP A 421 12.41 6.87 16.84
N GLN A 422 11.58 5.84 16.64
CA GLN A 422 11.48 4.68 17.54
C GLN A 422 12.53 3.62 17.17
N LEU A 423 12.68 3.33 15.88
CA LEU A 423 13.71 2.40 15.39
C LEU A 423 15.13 2.89 15.77
N ILE A 424 15.41 4.19 15.63
CA ILE A 424 16.68 4.79 16.04
C ILE A 424 16.95 4.50 17.53
N LYS A 425 16.00 4.83 18.42
CA LYS A 425 16.13 4.61 19.87
C LYS A 425 16.26 3.13 20.24
N GLN A 426 15.60 2.24 19.51
CA GLN A 426 15.75 0.78 19.67
C GLN A 426 17.17 0.35 19.31
N MET A 427 17.72 0.77 18.17
CA MET A 427 19.09 0.44 17.75
C MET A 427 20.16 1.06 18.66
N GLU A 428 19.99 2.31 19.08
CA GLU A 428 20.86 2.99 20.07
C GLU A 428 20.89 2.21 21.38
N SER A 429 19.72 1.84 21.93
CA SER A 429 19.62 1.07 23.17
C SER A 429 20.22 -0.32 23.03
N LEU A 430 19.95 -1.00 21.91
CA LEU A 430 20.47 -2.34 21.61
C LEU A 430 22.00 -2.36 21.48
N SER A 431 22.61 -1.27 20.98
CA SER A 431 24.07 -1.14 20.87
C SER A 431 24.80 -1.25 22.22
N MET A 432 24.11 -0.98 23.33
CA MET A 432 24.64 -1.12 24.70
C MET A 432 24.74 -2.58 25.17
N TYR A 433 24.00 -3.49 24.53
CA TYR A 433 23.91 -4.92 24.90
C TYR A 433 24.55 -5.86 23.86
N VAL A 434 24.78 -5.40 22.63
CA VAL A 434 25.37 -6.21 21.56
C VAL A 434 26.89 -6.29 21.68
N ASN A 435 27.38 -7.47 22.01
CA ASN A 435 28.79 -7.73 22.30
C ASN A 435 29.73 -7.59 21.07
N GLY A 436 30.94 -7.07 21.34
CA GLY A 436 32.05 -7.02 20.38
C GLY A 436 31.80 -6.12 19.16
N ASN A 437 32.19 -6.61 17.98
CA ASN A 437 32.11 -5.83 16.73
C ASN A 437 30.69 -5.77 16.15
N ARG A 438 29.75 -6.62 16.61
CA ARG A 438 28.38 -6.69 16.07
C ARG A 438 27.64 -5.34 16.15
N ARG A 439 27.93 -4.52 17.18
CA ARG A 439 27.35 -3.17 17.32
C ARG A 439 27.59 -2.25 16.12
N TYR A 440 28.68 -2.45 15.37
CA TYR A 440 28.97 -1.64 14.18
C TYR A 440 27.95 -1.89 13.05
N ALA A 441 27.31 -3.06 13.01
CA ALA A 441 26.18 -3.30 12.11
C ALA A 441 25.02 -2.33 12.41
N LEU A 442 24.71 -2.10 13.69
CA LEU A 442 23.71 -1.11 14.12
C LEU A 442 24.15 0.31 13.74
N SER A 443 25.43 0.67 13.86
CA SER A 443 25.93 1.96 13.37
C SER A 443 25.75 2.13 11.84
N VAL A 444 25.87 1.07 11.03
CA VAL A 444 25.56 1.14 9.58
C VAL A 444 24.04 1.27 9.33
N MET A 445 23.21 0.54 10.07
CA MET A 445 21.74 0.66 9.98
C MET A 445 21.26 2.06 10.37
N LEU A 446 21.75 2.60 11.49
CA LEU A 446 21.52 3.98 11.93
C LEU A 446 21.97 4.96 10.85
N ALA A 447 23.20 4.85 10.34
CA ALA A 447 23.70 5.73 9.28
C ALA A 447 22.77 5.76 8.07
N LYS A 448 22.21 4.60 7.66
CA LYS A 448 21.26 4.47 6.56
C LYS A 448 19.91 5.15 6.87
N VAL A 449 19.34 4.96 8.07
CA VAL A 449 18.09 5.64 8.48
C VAL A 449 18.30 7.16 8.54
N HIS A 450 19.40 7.64 9.12
CA HIS A 450 19.75 9.06 9.14
C HIS A 450 19.93 9.62 7.72
N LEU A 451 20.57 8.88 6.81
CA LEU A 451 20.75 9.30 5.41
C LEU A 451 19.41 9.40 4.67
N LEU A 452 18.52 8.41 4.86
CA LEU A 452 17.20 8.36 4.22
C LEU A 452 16.24 9.46 4.71
N ARG A 453 16.40 9.93 5.97
CA ARG A 453 15.67 11.10 6.51
C ARG A 453 16.38 12.45 6.28
N GLN A 454 17.46 12.47 5.49
CA GLN A 454 18.30 13.65 5.19
C GLN A 454 19.04 14.26 6.41
N ASP A 455 19.20 13.50 7.49
CA ASP A 455 20.09 13.86 8.60
C ASP A 455 21.54 13.48 8.25
N TRP A 456 22.19 14.37 7.49
CA TRP A 456 23.57 14.21 7.07
C TRP A 456 24.55 14.17 8.25
N GLN A 457 24.21 14.79 9.40
CA GLN A 457 25.12 14.85 10.55
C GLN A 457 25.07 13.55 11.37
N GLY A 458 23.88 12.98 11.60
CA GLY A 458 23.71 11.65 12.16
C GLY A 458 24.32 10.57 11.25
N ALA A 459 24.07 10.64 9.94
CA ALA A 459 24.61 9.69 8.97
C ALA A 459 26.14 9.67 8.95
N ALA A 460 26.78 10.85 8.95
CA ALA A 460 28.24 10.96 9.03
C ALA A 460 28.77 10.46 10.39
N TYR A 461 28.12 10.80 11.50
CA TYR A 461 28.54 10.36 12.83
C TYR A 461 28.58 8.83 12.92
N SER A 462 27.48 8.15 12.59
CA SER A 462 27.39 6.69 12.69
C SER A 462 28.30 5.96 11.68
N CYS A 463 28.57 6.54 10.50
CA CYS A 463 29.61 6.00 9.61
C CYS A 463 31.01 6.14 10.22
N GLU A 464 31.31 7.28 10.86
CA GLU A 464 32.63 7.56 11.42
C GLU A 464 32.96 6.69 12.64
N GLU A 465 31.96 6.25 13.43
CA GLU A 465 32.16 5.22 14.46
C GLU A 465 32.69 3.90 13.88
N VAL A 466 32.17 3.48 12.72
CA VAL A 466 32.58 2.24 12.05
C VAL A 466 33.97 2.41 11.42
N ILE A 467 34.25 3.55 10.78
CA ILE A 467 35.56 3.84 10.18
C ILE A 467 36.65 3.94 11.27
N ALA A 468 36.37 4.65 12.37
CA ALA A 468 37.30 4.82 13.48
C ALA A 468 37.59 3.51 14.25
N SER A 469 36.77 2.47 14.09
CA SER A 469 36.99 1.16 14.71
C SER A 469 38.26 0.46 14.25
N GLY A 470 38.70 0.70 13.00
CA GLY A 470 39.80 -0.04 12.35
C GLY A 470 39.56 -1.55 12.16
N VAL A 471 38.35 -2.05 12.45
CA VAL A 471 38.00 -3.47 12.34
C VAL A 471 37.81 -3.89 10.88
N TYR A 472 37.16 -3.02 10.11
CA TYR A 472 36.77 -3.22 8.72
C TYR A 472 37.61 -2.36 7.79
N ARG A 473 37.71 -2.77 6.52
CA ARG A 473 38.43 -2.05 5.47
C ARG A 473 38.00 -2.54 4.10
N LEU A 474 38.26 -1.74 3.06
CA LEU A 474 38.21 -2.22 1.68
C LEU A 474 39.29 -3.30 1.45
N GLU A 475 38.98 -4.26 0.59
CA GLU A 475 39.96 -5.24 0.10
C GLU A 475 40.11 -5.06 -1.42
N PRO A 476 41.33 -5.18 -2.02
CA PRO A 476 41.47 -5.02 -3.47
C PRO A 476 40.80 -6.19 -4.21
N GLN A 477 39.66 -5.95 -4.88
CA GLN A 477 38.92 -6.97 -5.63
C GLN A 477 38.73 -6.54 -7.10
N LEU A 478 38.78 -7.50 -8.02
CA LEU A 478 38.65 -7.24 -9.47
C LEU A 478 37.20 -7.08 -9.93
N ASP A 479 36.25 -7.58 -9.13
CA ASP A 479 34.82 -7.38 -9.28
C ASP A 479 34.24 -7.26 -7.87
N HIS A 480 33.77 -6.06 -7.51
CA HIS A 480 33.19 -5.78 -6.20
C HIS A 480 31.65 -5.95 -6.19
N THR A 481 31.01 -6.43 -7.26
CA THR A 481 29.55 -6.68 -7.26
C THR A 481 29.15 -7.85 -6.37
N MET A 482 30.07 -8.76 -6.05
CA MET A 482 29.87 -9.92 -5.18
C MET A 482 31.07 -10.06 -4.25
N VAL A 483 30.85 -10.00 -2.92
CA VAL A 483 31.89 -10.39 -1.95
C VAL A 483 31.76 -11.90 -1.71
N PRO A 484 32.77 -12.73 -2.06
CA PRO A 484 32.59 -14.18 -2.17
C PRO A 484 32.87 -14.96 -0.87
N SER A 485 33.03 -14.28 0.27
CA SER A 485 33.34 -14.94 1.56
C SER A 485 33.04 -14.04 2.76
N SER A 486 32.46 -14.63 3.81
CA SER A 486 32.26 -14.04 5.13
C SER A 486 33.55 -13.72 5.90
N GLU A 487 34.71 -14.20 5.47
CA GLU A 487 36.01 -13.83 6.05
C GLU A 487 36.56 -12.49 5.55
N SER A 488 35.99 -11.91 4.48
CA SER A 488 36.42 -10.63 3.93
C SER A 488 36.26 -9.50 4.94
N LYS A 489 37.25 -8.60 5.03
CA LYS A 489 37.18 -7.44 5.97
C LYS A 489 36.33 -6.28 5.46
N GLU A 490 35.67 -6.44 4.32
CA GLU A 490 34.51 -5.62 3.95
C GLU A 490 33.20 -6.06 4.64
N VAL A 491 33.08 -7.31 5.12
CA VAL A 491 31.82 -7.83 5.68
C VAL A 491 31.59 -7.32 7.09
N ILE A 492 30.63 -6.42 7.25
CA ILE A 492 30.16 -5.92 8.56
C ILE A 492 29.06 -6.83 9.09
N TYR A 493 28.13 -7.24 8.22
CA TYR A 493 27.06 -8.19 8.52
C TYR A 493 26.66 -8.97 7.25
N GLY A 494 26.37 -10.27 7.40
CA GLY A 494 26.12 -11.20 6.30
C GLY A 494 26.33 -12.66 6.73
N ASP A 495 26.95 -13.47 5.86
CA ASP A 495 27.06 -14.94 6.01
C ASP A 495 25.71 -15.66 5.82
N PHE A 496 24.86 -15.13 4.93
CA PHE A 496 23.72 -15.87 4.37
C PHE A 496 24.20 -16.52 3.07
N TYR A 497 23.93 -17.81 2.86
CA TYR A 497 24.37 -18.52 1.66
C TYR A 497 23.17 -19.12 0.93
N ALA A 498 22.95 -18.68 -0.31
CA ALA A 498 21.83 -19.07 -1.15
C ALA A 498 22.27 -19.16 -2.61
N ASP A 499 21.70 -20.10 -3.37
CA ASP A 499 21.88 -20.23 -4.82
C ASP A 499 23.35 -20.22 -5.31
N GLY A 500 24.24 -20.78 -4.49
CA GLY A 500 25.68 -20.87 -4.76
C GLY A 500 26.49 -19.61 -4.45
N LYS A 501 25.91 -18.63 -3.73
CA LYS A 501 26.50 -17.32 -3.45
C LYS A 501 26.33 -16.93 -1.97
N TYR A 502 27.23 -16.08 -1.49
CA TYR A 502 27.03 -15.36 -0.23
C TYR A 502 26.26 -14.06 -0.45
N ILE A 503 25.39 -13.73 0.50
CA ILE A 503 24.71 -12.45 0.61
C ILE A 503 25.25 -11.74 1.87
N HIS A 504 25.69 -10.50 1.68
CA HIS A 504 26.26 -9.66 2.73
C HIS A 504 25.53 -8.31 2.74
N PRO A 505 24.47 -8.15 3.56
CA PRO A 505 23.65 -6.94 3.56
C PRO A 505 24.38 -5.67 3.96
N LEU A 506 25.40 -5.73 4.83
CA LEU A 506 26.13 -4.53 5.27
C LEU A 506 27.64 -4.69 5.01
N LEU A 507 28.19 -3.79 4.19
CA LEU A 507 29.57 -3.84 3.69
C LEU A 507 30.31 -2.52 3.93
N TYR A 508 31.61 -2.56 4.22
CA TYR A 508 32.42 -1.37 4.51
C TYR A 508 32.45 -0.35 3.37
N LYS A 509 32.40 -0.79 2.10
CA LYS A 509 32.21 0.11 0.95
C LYS A 509 30.93 0.94 1.04
N GLU A 510 29.84 0.40 1.61
CA GLU A 510 28.60 1.17 1.82
C GLU A 510 28.82 2.29 2.85
N VAL A 511 29.54 2.00 3.94
CA VAL A 511 29.89 3.00 4.96
C VAL A 511 30.65 4.17 4.35
N LEU A 512 31.61 3.91 3.46
CA LEU A 512 32.34 4.97 2.76
C LEU A 512 31.46 5.74 1.75
N ILE A 513 30.52 5.07 1.07
CA ILE A 513 29.56 5.72 0.16
C ILE A 513 28.63 6.66 0.94
N MET A 514 28.06 6.19 2.05
CA MET A 514 27.20 6.99 2.94
C MET A 514 27.98 8.15 3.58
N ALA A 515 29.19 7.89 4.10
CA ALA A 515 30.05 8.92 4.67
C ALA A 515 30.46 9.98 3.63
N ALA A 516 30.76 9.58 2.40
CA ALA A 516 31.04 10.48 1.30
C ALA A 516 29.84 11.37 0.97
N TYR A 517 28.63 10.80 0.87
CA TYR A 517 27.43 11.55 0.52
C TYR A 517 27.00 12.52 1.62
N ALA A 518 27.00 12.06 2.88
CA ALA A 518 26.71 12.90 4.03
C ALA A 518 27.68 14.09 4.13
N ASN A 519 29.00 13.85 3.98
CA ASN A 519 29.98 14.94 3.96
C ASN A 519 29.86 15.84 2.73
N PHE A 520 29.47 15.31 1.57
CA PHE A 520 29.19 16.13 0.39
C PHE A 520 28.01 17.09 0.63
N LYS A 521 26.87 16.60 1.14
CA LYS A 521 25.70 17.42 1.46
C LYS A 521 25.94 18.43 2.59
N MET A 522 26.81 18.11 3.56
CA MET A 522 27.26 19.07 4.59
C MET A 522 28.29 20.10 4.09
N GLY A 523 28.77 19.99 2.84
CA GLY A 523 29.79 20.89 2.30
C GLY A 523 31.21 20.63 2.84
N THR A 524 31.46 19.53 3.55
CA THR A 524 32.80 19.09 3.99
C THR A 524 33.54 18.38 2.85
N ILE A 525 33.58 19.03 1.69
CA ILE A 525 33.97 18.47 0.37
C ILE A 525 35.30 17.71 0.39
N ASN A 526 36.33 18.19 1.12
CA ASN A 526 37.62 17.51 1.20
C ASN A 526 37.53 16.12 1.87
N LYS A 527 36.61 15.93 2.82
CA LYS A 527 36.38 14.67 3.53
C LYS A 527 35.54 13.72 2.68
N ALA A 528 34.55 14.23 1.96
CA ALA A 528 33.85 13.47 0.93
C ALA A 528 34.81 12.98 -0.18
N LEU A 529 35.68 13.85 -0.68
CA LEU A 529 36.70 13.53 -1.67
C LEU A 529 37.69 12.46 -1.19
N GLN A 530 38.06 12.48 0.10
CA GLN A 530 38.89 11.44 0.69
C GLN A 530 38.21 10.06 0.60
N PHE A 531 36.96 9.94 1.06
CA PHE A 531 36.24 8.67 1.02
C PHE A 531 35.96 8.17 -0.41
N VAL A 532 35.64 9.08 -1.35
CA VAL A 532 35.50 8.73 -2.78
C VAL A 532 36.83 8.23 -3.36
N ASN A 533 37.95 8.87 -3.04
CA ASN A 533 39.25 8.43 -3.57
C ASN A 533 39.78 7.16 -2.89
N GLU A 534 39.47 6.92 -1.61
CA GLU A 534 39.72 5.65 -0.91
C GLU A 534 38.96 4.49 -1.58
N LEU A 535 37.68 4.71 -1.90
CA LEU A 535 36.89 3.79 -2.73
C LEU A 535 37.55 3.58 -4.09
N LEU A 536 37.70 4.63 -4.92
CA LEU A 536 38.25 4.51 -6.28
C LEU A 536 39.59 3.75 -6.31
N ALA A 537 40.46 3.95 -5.31
CA ALA A 537 41.72 3.24 -5.19
C ALA A 537 41.58 1.71 -4.97
N SER A 538 40.53 1.22 -4.28
CA SER A 538 40.33 -0.23 -4.12
C SER A 538 39.94 -0.93 -5.43
N TYR A 539 39.13 -0.25 -6.26
CA TYR A 539 38.81 -0.69 -7.64
C TYR A 539 39.99 -0.49 -8.62
N GLY A 540 41.14 0.01 -8.18
CA GLY A 540 42.27 0.36 -9.05
C GLY A 540 42.02 1.53 -9.99
N MET A 541 40.98 2.34 -9.74
CA MET A 541 40.66 3.53 -10.52
C MET A 541 41.51 4.74 -10.10
N ALA A 542 41.70 5.66 -11.04
CA ALA A 542 42.36 6.94 -10.75
C ALA A 542 41.49 7.81 -9.83
N HIS A 543 42.14 8.60 -8.97
CA HIS A 543 41.47 9.59 -8.13
C HIS A 543 40.67 10.61 -8.97
N THR A 544 39.55 11.07 -8.41
CA THR A 544 38.71 12.12 -8.98
C THR A 544 38.99 13.49 -8.35
N ASP A 545 38.34 14.53 -8.87
CA ASP A 545 38.41 15.90 -8.36
C ASP A 545 37.05 16.37 -7.79
N VAL A 546 37.05 17.55 -7.16
CA VAL A 546 35.88 18.09 -6.44
C VAL A 546 34.64 18.32 -7.29
N THR A 547 34.78 18.48 -8.60
CA THR A 547 33.63 18.75 -9.51
C THR A 547 32.85 17.49 -9.88
N LEU A 548 33.40 16.30 -9.62
CA LEU A 548 32.82 15.01 -10.02
C LEU A 548 32.38 14.13 -8.83
N ILE A 549 32.52 14.61 -7.58
CA ILE A 549 32.25 13.83 -6.35
C ILE A 549 30.85 13.22 -6.36
N GLU A 550 29.79 14.01 -6.60
CA GLU A 550 28.41 13.50 -6.52
C GLU A 550 28.15 12.42 -7.58
N ASN A 551 28.56 12.66 -8.83
CA ASN A 551 28.51 11.68 -9.90
C ASN A 551 29.30 10.41 -9.57
N LYS A 552 30.44 10.52 -8.87
CA LYS A 552 31.25 9.35 -8.48
C LYS A 552 30.66 8.58 -7.30
N ILE A 553 29.97 9.24 -6.37
CA ILE A 553 29.19 8.57 -5.31
C ILE A 553 28.03 7.77 -5.95
N ILE A 554 27.34 8.39 -6.92
CA ILE A 554 26.26 7.80 -7.73
C ILE A 554 26.76 6.56 -8.49
N ASP A 555 27.87 6.68 -9.22
CA ASP A 555 28.54 5.54 -9.89
C ASP A 555 28.89 4.43 -8.88
N LEU A 556 29.53 4.79 -7.76
CA LEU A 556 30.06 3.84 -6.79
C LEU A 556 28.96 3.07 -6.04
N SER A 557 27.79 3.65 -5.79
CA SER A 557 26.68 2.94 -5.15
C SER A 557 26.13 1.78 -5.99
N SER A 558 26.37 1.75 -7.31
CA SER A 558 25.99 0.60 -8.14
C SER A 558 26.71 -0.70 -7.71
N ASN A 559 27.83 -0.60 -6.98
CA ASN A 559 28.53 -1.74 -6.37
C ASN A 559 27.86 -2.27 -5.08
N LEU A 560 26.69 -1.75 -4.71
CA LEU A 560 25.81 -2.32 -3.67
C LEU A 560 24.78 -3.31 -4.26
N TYR A 561 24.69 -3.43 -5.58
CA TYR A 561 23.85 -4.46 -6.22
C TYR A 561 24.27 -5.87 -5.76
N GLY A 562 23.29 -6.70 -5.37
CA GLY A 562 23.51 -8.01 -4.77
C GLY A 562 23.50 -8.03 -3.22
N THR A 563 23.32 -6.87 -2.57
CA THR A 563 23.22 -6.77 -1.10
C THR A 563 21.78 -6.63 -0.60
N GLY A 564 20.82 -6.37 -1.49
CA GLY A 564 19.44 -6.06 -1.11
C GLY A 564 19.32 -4.72 -0.38
N GLN A 565 20.15 -3.74 -0.74
CA GLN A 565 20.26 -2.40 -0.15
C GLN A 565 20.30 -1.25 -1.17
N LEU A 566 20.43 -1.53 -2.47
CA LEU A 566 20.65 -0.50 -3.50
C LEU A 566 19.36 0.29 -3.79
N TYR A 567 18.19 -0.36 -3.73
CA TYR A 567 16.92 0.26 -4.13
C TYR A 567 16.61 1.63 -3.46
N PRO A 568 16.75 1.81 -2.13
CA PRO A 568 16.47 3.07 -1.46
C PRO A 568 17.40 4.23 -1.88
N TYR A 569 18.57 3.94 -2.46
CA TYR A 569 19.47 4.98 -2.96
C TYR A 569 18.93 5.69 -4.20
N ALA A 570 17.97 5.10 -4.94
CA ALA A 570 17.38 5.78 -6.08
C ALA A 570 16.68 7.09 -5.70
N ARG A 571 16.00 7.15 -4.55
CA ARG A 571 15.41 8.40 -4.04
C ARG A 571 16.43 9.37 -3.49
N LEU A 572 17.53 8.87 -2.90
CA LEU A 572 18.62 9.70 -2.39
C LEU A 572 19.39 10.41 -3.51
N PHE A 573 19.53 9.77 -4.67
CA PHE A 573 20.33 10.22 -5.80
C PHE A 573 19.49 10.66 -7.02
N SER A 574 18.16 10.61 -6.94
CA SER A 574 17.23 10.83 -8.07
C SER A 574 17.54 9.96 -9.30
N MET A 575 17.94 8.70 -9.08
CA MET A 575 18.22 7.75 -10.15
C MET A 575 16.93 7.21 -10.79
N LYS A 576 17.05 6.77 -12.05
CA LYS A 576 16.16 5.81 -12.69
C LYS A 576 16.91 4.48 -12.86
N PHE A 577 16.29 3.37 -12.47
CA PHE A 577 16.82 2.02 -12.70
C PHE A 577 16.60 1.55 -14.14
N ARG A 578 17.20 0.39 -14.50
CA ARG A 578 17.21 -0.12 -15.89
C ARG A 578 15.96 -0.89 -16.29
N ALA A 579 15.19 -1.36 -15.31
CA ALA A 579 13.93 -2.06 -15.53
C ALA A 579 12.92 -1.16 -16.27
N ASP A 580 12.16 -1.77 -17.17
CA ASP A 580 11.11 -1.07 -17.93
C ASP A 580 9.94 -0.66 -17.01
N GLY A 581 9.21 0.38 -17.44
CA GLY A 581 8.12 0.98 -16.66
C GLY A 581 8.53 1.89 -15.49
N PHE A 582 9.82 2.04 -15.15
CA PHE A 582 10.21 2.86 -13.97
C PHE A 582 9.87 4.36 -14.12
N GLU A 583 8.99 4.87 -13.26
CA GLU A 583 8.50 6.25 -13.19
C GLU A 583 9.00 6.99 -11.94
N THR A 584 9.50 8.22 -12.12
CA THR A 584 9.89 9.12 -11.02
C THR A 584 8.85 10.23 -10.84
N PRO A 585 8.36 10.52 -9.61
CA PRO A 585 8.82 9.99 -8.32
C PRO A 585 8.13 8.71 -7.84
N LYS A 586 7.09 8.21 -8.53
CA LYS A 586 6.23 7.08 -8.12
C LYS A 586 7.03 5.88 -7.58
N ASN A 587 7.99 5.37 -8.36
CA ASN A 587 8.78 4.20 -8.00
C ASN A 587 10.02 4.52 -7.13
N TRP A 588 10.05 5.65 -6.41
CA TRP A 588 11.04 5.88 -5.33
C TRP A 588 10.67 5.19 -4.00
N PHE A 589 9.42 4.71 -3.92
CA PHE A 589 8.93 3.77 -2.92
C PHE A 589 8.17 2.65 -3.63
N LEU A 590 8.03 1.51 -2.97
CA LEU A 590 7.09 0.46 -3.38
C LEU A 590 5.66 0.81 -2.91
N PRO A 591 4.61 0.36 -3.61
CA PRO A 591 3.25 0.51 -3.12
C PRO A 591 3.09 -0.29 -1.83
N VAL A 592 2.47 0.31 -0.81
CA VAL A 592 2.08 -0.44 0.38
C VAL A 592 0.93 -1.39 0.00
N PRO A 593 0.99 -2.68 0.38
CA PRO A 593 -0.07 -3.64 0.06
C PRO A 593 -1.45 -3.22 0.59
N GLU A 594 -2.47 -3.48 -0.22
CA GLU A 594 -3.87 -3.21 0.13
C GLU A 594 -4.30 -3.91 1.43
N SER A 595 -3.85 -5.16 1.64
CA SER A 595 -4.09 -5.93 2.88
C SER A 595 -3.45 -5.27 4.11
N ALA A 596 -2.30 -4.61 3.95
CA ALA A 596 -1.63 -3.88 5.02
C ALA A 596 -2.35 -2.56 5.35
N LEU A 597 -2.80 -1.81 4.34
CA LEU A 597 -3.55 -0.56 4.51
C LEU A 597 -4.91 -0.78 5.20
N LEU A 598 -5.53 -1.94 4.98
CA LEU A 598 -6.83 -2.29 5.58
C LEU A 598 -6.71 -2.90 6.99
N SER A 599 -5.54 -3.46 7.35
CA SER A 599 -5.28 -4.07 8.67
C SER A 599 -4.55 -3.16 9.65
N CYS A 600 -3.75 -2.19 9.18
CA CYS A 600 -2.95 -1.30 10.02
C CYS A 600 -3.47 0.15 10.01
N PRO A 601 -4.16 0.62 11.08
CA PRO A 601 -4.58 2.00 11.19
C PRO A 601 -3.42 2.99 11.09
N ASN A 602 -3.64 4.08 10.36
CA ASN A 602 -2.69 5.16 10.06
C ASN A 602 -1.56 4.81 9.07
N LEU A 603 -1.49 3.58 8.54
CA LEU A 603 -0.60 3.26 7.42
C LEU A 603 -1.16 3.92 6.14
N GLN A 604 -0.29 4.52 5.33
CA GLN A 604 -0.70 5.30 4.14
C GLN A 604 -0.11 4.73 2.85
N GLN A 605 -0.84 4.85 1.74
CA GLN A 605 -0.29 4.52 0.43
C GLN A 605 0.82 5.51 0.06
N ASN A 606 1.85 5.04 -0.63
CA ASN A 606 2.97 5.88 -1.06
C ASN A 606 2.58 6.71 -2.31
N PRO A 607 3.13 7.93 -2.49
CA PRO A 607 2.66 8.84 -3.54
C PRO A 607 2.77 8.29 -4.97
N GLY A 608 1.63 8.25 -5.68
CA GLY A 608 1.54 7.80 -7.07
C GLY A 608 0.95 6.40 -7.28
N TYR A 609 0.53 5.74 -6.21
CA TYR A 609 -0.25 4.49 -6.18
C TYR A 609 -1.57 4.69 -5.42
#